data_AF-T1BRN3-F1
#
_entry.id   AF-T1BRN3-F1
#
_cell.length_a   1.000
_cell.length_b   1.000
_cell.length_c   1.000
_cell.angle_alpha   90.00
_cell.angle_beta   90.00
_cell.angle_gamma   90.00
#
_symmetry.space_group_name_H-M   'P 1'
#
loop_
_entity.id
_entity.type
_entity.pdbx_description
1 polymer ?
#
loop_
_entity_poly.entity_id
_entity_poly.type
_entity_poly.pdbx_seq_one_letter_code
_entity_poly.pdbx_strand_id
1 'polypeptide(L)'
;LADAPALVRRLAQDLEEVRRPDGSTLGVRLFRPSEVYRSVEGDPPDLMAYFGDLKWRSAGTLGHGRWFLEENDTGPDDAVHSFDGIFAFAHPKTPRPAALGPHSILSVGPAIYRYFGLPVPEFAAEPPLPIWSE
;
A
#
# COMPACT_ATOMS: atom_id res chain seq x y z
N LEU A 1 -25.37 -16.77 -2.49
CA LEU A 1 -24.51 -15.57 -2.70
C LEU A 1 -25.26 -14.23 -2.57
N ALA A 2 -26.60 -14.18 -2.49
CA ALA A 2 -27.36 -12.93 -2.36
C ALA A 2 -27.01 -12.05 -1.14
N ASP A 3 -26.30 -12.60 -0.15
CA ASP A 3 -26.01 -11.94 1.13
C ASP A 3 -24.57 -11.37 1.23
N ALA A 4 -23.73 -11.58 0.21
CA ALA A 4 -22.31 -11.15 0.24
C ALA A 4 -22.14 -9.63 0.48
N PRO A 5 -22.87 -8.73 -0.20
CA PRO A 5 -22.75 -7.29 0.09
C PRO A 5 -23.18 -6.92 1.51
N ALA A 6 -24.16 -7.62 2.08
CA ALA A 6 -24.61 -7.37 3.45
C ALA A 6 -23.56 -7.86 4.47
N LEU A 7 -22.97 -9.04 4.22
CA LEU A 7 -21.85 -9.56 5.01
C LEU A 7 -20.66 -8.60 5.00
N VAL A 8 -20.24 -8.11 3.83
CA VAL A 8 -19.10 -7.18 3.70
C VAL A 8 -19.37 -5.88 4.47
N ARG A 9 -20.58 -5.34 4.42
CA ARG A 9 -20.95 -4.15 5.21
C ARG A 9 -20.88 -4.41 6.72
N ARG A 10 -21.40 -5.55 7.18
CA ARG A 10 -21.32 -5.92 8.59
C ARG A 10 -19.88 -6.11 9.04
N LEU A 11 -19.06 -6.83 8.27
CA LEU A 11 -17.64 -7.00 8.55
C LEU A 11 -16.90 -5.66 8.63
N ALA A 12 -17.24 -4.71 7.74
CA ALA A 12 -16.64 -3.39 7.79
C ALA A 12 -16.96 -2.66 9.10
N GLN A 13 -18.22 -2.69 9.52
CA GLN A 13 -18.65 -2.09 10.79
C GLN A 13 -17.96 -2.76 11.99
N ASP A 14 -17.96 -4.09 12.04
CA ASP A 14 -17.35 -4.85 13.14
C ASP A 14 -15.84 -4.57 13.24
N LEU A 15 -15.15 -4.44 12.10
CA LEU A 15 -13.71 -4.15 12.06
C LEU A 15 -13.37 -2.72 12.53
N GLU A 16 -14.20 -1.73 12.20
CA GLU A 16 -14.02 -0.35 12.66
C GLU A 16 -14.15 -0.21 14.18
N GLU A 17 -14.91 -1.10 14.81
CA GLU A 17 -15.16 -1.09 16.25
C GLU A 17 -14.06 -1.78 17.07
N VAL A 18 -13.16 -2.53 16.44
CA VAL A 18 -12.09 -3.28 17.13
C VAL A 18 -11.28 -2.36 18.05
N ARG A 19 -11.13 -2.80 19.31
CA ARG A 19 -10.40 -2.09 20.36
C ARG A 19 -9.10 -2.80 20.68
N ARG A 20 -8.06 -2.02 20.98
CA ARG A 20 -6.79 -2.50 21.54
C ARG A 20 -6.98 -2.93 23.01
N PRO A 21 -6.01 -3.66 23.60
CA PRO A 21 -6.08 -4.06 25.01
C PRO A 21 -6.23 -2.90 26.00
N ASP A 22 -5.74 -1.70 25.63
CA ASP A 22 -5.88 -0.47 26.43
C ASP A 22 -7.27 0.19 26.32
N GLY A 23 -8.20 -0.40 25.57
CA GLY A 23 -9.57 0.09 25.36
C GLY A 23 -9.72 1.17 24.29
N SER A 24 -8.62 1.62 23.68
CA SER A 24 -8.67 2.57 22.56
C SER A 24 -9.01 1.88 21.24
N THR A 25 -9.48 2.63 20.24
CA THR A 25 -9.74 2.10 18.90
C THR A 25 -8.45 1.57 18.27
N LEU A 26 -8.56 0.46 17.53
CA LEU A 26 -7.43 -0.03 16.74
C LEU A 26 -7.09 0.93 15.60
N GLY A 27 -8.06 1.70 15.09
CA GLY A 27 -7.85 2.61 13.97
C GLY A 27 -7.78 1.86 12.64
N VAL A 28 -8.76 0.98 12.40
CA VAL A 28 -8.85 0.22 11.15
C VAL A 28 -9.30 1.14 10.02
N ARG A 29 -8.62 1.06 8.87
CA ARG A 29 -9.00 1.73 7.63
C ARG A 29 -9.39 0.68 6.61
N LEU A 30 -10.56 0.85 6.01
CA LEU A 30 -11.14 -0.09 5.07
C LEU A 30 -11.27 0.55 3.70
N PHE A 31 -11.05 -0.24 2.65
CA PHE A 31 -11.16 0.21 1.27
C PHE A 31 -11.76 -0.89 0.40
N ARG A 32 -12.65 -0.52 -0.52
CA ARG A 32 -12.98 -1.41 -1.64
C ARG A 32 -11.98 -1.19 -2.77
N PRO A 33 -11.54 -2.23 -3.49
CA PRO A 33 -10.65 -2.04 -4.64
C PRO A 33 -11.21 -1.05 -5.67
N SER A 34 -12.51 -1.08 -5.92
CA SER A 34 -13.20 -0.16 -6.84
C SER A 34 -13.16 1.31 -6.42
N GLU A 35 -12.86 1.61 -5.15
CA GLU A 35 -12.78 2.99 -4.63
C GLU A 35 -11.38 3.57 -4.77
N VAL A 36 -10.34 2.74 -4.86
CA VAL A 36 -8.94 3.19 -4.81
C VAL A 36 -8.15 2.89 -6.08
N TYR A 37 -8.55 1.89 -6.87
CA TYR A 37 -7.89 1.56 -8.13
C TYR A 37 -8.65 2.13 -9.32
N ARG A 38 -7.90 2.58 -10.33
CA ARG A 38 -8.45 3.09 -11.60
C ARG A 38 -9.19 2.00 -12.39
N SER A 39 -8.66 0.79 -12.36
CA SER A 39 -9.28 -0.41 -12.91
C SER A 39 -9.02 -1.58 -11.96
N VAL A 40 -10.01 -2.45 -11.81
CA VAL A 40 -9.94 -3.63 -10.94
C VAL A 40 -9.97 -4.85 -11.84
N GLU A 41 -8.87 -5.58 -11.87
CA GLU A 41 -8.65 -6.73 -12.76
C GLU A 41 -8.35 -8.00 -11.93
N GLY A 42 -8.63 -9.17 -12.49
CA GLY A 42 -8.36 -10.47 -11.85
C GLY A 42 -9.35 -10.81 -10.74
N ASP A 43 -8.85 -11.34 -9.62
CA ASP A 43 -9.62 -11.78 -8.46
C ASP A 43 -9.41 -10.81 -7.27
N PRO A 44 -10.00 -9.60 -7.30
CA PRO A 44 -9.83 -8.63 -6.24
C PRO A 44 -10.50 -9.09 -4.93
N PRO A 45 -9.99 -8.69 -3.76
CA PRO A 45 -10.69 -8.90 -2.51
C PRO A 45 -11.98 -8.06 -2.46
N ASP A 46 -13.01 -8.55 -1.78
CA ASP A 46 -14.23 -7.76 -1.55
C ASP A 46 -14.00 -6.52 -0.65
N LEU A 47 -12.99 -6.61 0.22
CA LEU A 47 -12.63 -5.60 1.20
C LEU A 47 -11.13 -5.67 1.53
N MET A 48 -10.46 -4.53 1.57
CA MET A 48 -9.07 -4.39 2.03
C MET A 48 -9.08 -3.71 3.40
N ALA A 49 -8.26 -4.20 4.32
CA ALA A 49 -8.18 -3.69 5.69
C ALA A 49 -6.73 -3.36 6.08
N TYR A 50 -6.54 -2.17 6.65
CA TYR A 50 -5.28 -1.70 7.20
C TYR A 50 -5.46 -1.39 8.69
N PHE A 51 -4.64 -1.98 9.55
CA PHE A 51 -4.86 -1.96 10.99
C PHE A 51 -3.91 -0.98 11.69
N GLY A 52 -4.48 0.00 12.39
CA GLY A 52 -3.75 0.91 13.28
C GLY A 52 -2.59 1.64 12.63
N ASP A 53 -2.86 2.26 11.48
CA ASP A 53 -1.88 3.02 10.72
C ASP A 53 -0.64 2.19 10.38
N LEU A 54 -0.88 0.98 9.86
CA LEU A 54 0.14 0.01 9.44
C LEU A 54 0.99 -0.60 10.56
N LYS A 55 0.67 -0.31 11.83
CA LYS A 55 1.38 -0.87 13.00
C LYS A 55 0.97 -2.30 13.34
N TRP A 56 -0.11 -2.79 12.74
CA TRP A 56 -0.66 -4.11 13.00
C TRP A 56 -0.94 -4.86 11.70
N ARG A 57 -0.84 -6.18 11.78
CA ARG A 57 -1.23 -7.11 10.71
C ARG A 57 -1.96 -8.32 11.28
N SER A 58 -2.65 -9.05 10.41
CA SER A 58 -3.22 -10.34 10.79
C SER A 58 -2.13 -11.38 11.06
N ALA A 59 -2.30 -12.16 12.13
CA ALA A 59 -1.53 -13.38 12.35
C ALA A 59 -2.00 -14.49 11.40
N GLY A 60 -1.08 -15.31 10.90
CA GLY A 60 -1.38 -16.47 10.04
C GLY A 60 -1.78 -17.71 10.83
N THR A 61 -1.83 -17.61 12.16
CA THR A 61 -1.97 -18.70 13.12
C THR A 61 -3.09 -18.36 14.12
N LEU A 62 -3.71 -19.40 14.68
CA LEU A 62 -4.78 -19.29 15.67
C LEU A 62 -4.44 -20.11 16.92
N GLY A 63 -5.16 -19.88 18.02
CA GLY A 63 -5.01 -20.67 19.25
C GLY A 63 -4.09 -20.07 20.31
N HIS A 64 -3.70 -18.79 20.17
CA HIS A 64 -2.79 -18.10 21.09
C HIS A 64 -3.42 -17.72 22.45
N GLY A 65 -4.72 -17.94 22.64
CA GLY A 65 -5.45 -17.56 23.86
C GLY A 65 -5.61 -16.04 24.07
N ARG A 66 -5.18 -15.23 23.10
CA ARG A 66 -5.24 -13.76 23.09
C ARG A 66 -5.48 -13.26 21.67
N TRP A 67 -6.12 -12.10 21.55
CA TRP A 67 -6.46 -11.48 20.25
C TRP A 67 -5.32 -10.66 19.65
N PHE A 68 -4.48 -10.04 20.49
CA PHE A 68 -3.35 -9.20 20.06
C PHE A 68 -2.05 -9.88 20.44
N LEU A 69 -1.14 -10.00 19.49
CA LEU A 69 0.22 -10.50 19.70
C LEU A 69 1.20 -9.32 19.67
N GLU A 70 2.17 -9.31 20.58
CA GLU A 70 3.21 -8.28 20.64
C GLU A 70 4.33 -8.53 19.62
N GLU A 71 4.53 -9.79 19.24
CA GLU A 71 5.51 -10.22 18.24
C GLU A 71 4.81 -11.07 17.19
N ASN A 72 5.45 -11.20 16.02
CA ASN A 72 4.97 -12.13 15.01
C ASN A 72 5.44 -13.56 15.28
N ASP A 73 4.92 -14.51 14.50
CA ASP A 73 5.28 -15.94 14.57
C ASP A 73 6.81 -16.22 14.34
N THR A 74 7.62 -15.21 13.98
CA THR A 74 9.02 -15.32 13.56
C THR A 74 10.01 -14.31 14.22
N GLY A 75 9.59 -13.46 15.17
CA GLY A 75 10.45 -12.49 15.86
C GLY A 75 9.94 -11.03 15.85
N PRO A 76 10.77 -10.05 16.29
CA PRO A 76 10.35 -8.65 16.43
C PRO A 76 9.95 -8.07 15.07
N ASP A 77 8.67 -7.69 14.98
CA ASP A 77 8.02 -7.15 13.79
C ASP A 77 8.03 -5.63 13.86
N ASP A 78 9.15 -5.01 13.52
CA ASP A 78 9.11 -3.59 13.14
C ASP A 78 8.39 -3.54 11.79
N ALA A 79 7.06 -3.38 11.84
CA ALA A 79 6.18 -3.37 10.69
C ALA A 79 6.74 -2.46 9.59
N VAL A 80 7.32 -3.05 8.54
CA VAL A 80 7.95 -2.33 7.43
C VAL A 80 6.87 -1.92 6.42
N HIS A 81 5.86 -1.18 6.89
CA HIS A 81 4.71 -0.81 6.10
C HIS A 81 4.59 0.73 6.11
N SER A 82 4.68 1.31 4.91
CA SER A 82 4.52 2.74 4.67
C SER A 82 3.74 2.90 3.37
N PHE A 83 2.89 3.93 3.31
CA PHE A 83 2.27 4.35 2.05
C PHE A 83 3.30 4.98 1.10
N ASP A 84 4.36 5.57 1.67
CA ASP A 84 5.47 6.14 0.93
C ASP A 84 6.60 5.13 0.77
N GLY A 85 7.02 4.92 -0.48
CA GLY A 85 8.21 4.15 -0.83
C GLY A 85 9.46 5.02 -0.93
N ILE A 86 10.60 4.36 -1.20
CA ILE A 86 11.87 5.04 -1.47
C ILE A 86 12.26 4.78 -2.93
N PHE A 87 12.70 5.82 -3.62
CA PHE A 87 13.26 5.75 -4.97
C PHE A 87 14.64 6.40 -5.00
N ALA A 88 15.59 5.73 -5.66
CA ALA A 88 16.92 6.26 -5.90
C ALA A 88 17.33 5.98 -7.34
N PHE A 89 17.94 6.98 -7.98
CA PHE A 89 18.46 6.87 -9.33
C PHE A 89 19.84 7.50 -9.40
N ALA A 90 20.78 6.81 -10.03
CA ALA A 90 22.16 7.26 -10.19
C ALA A 90 22.59 7.08 -11.65
N HIS A 91 23.19 8.13 -12.22
CA HIS A 91 23.68 8.10 -13.60
C HIS A 91 25.02 8.85 -13.70
N PRO A 92 26.05 8.29 -14.39
CA PRO A 92 27.39 8.88 -14.43
C PRO A 92 27.44 10.32 -14.98
N LYS A 93 26.54 10.67 -15.88
CA LYS A 93 26.45 12.03 -16.46
C LYS A 93 25.52 12.97 -15.69
N THR A 94 24.99 12.55 -14.55
CA THR A 94 24.12 13.35 -13.69
C THR A 94 24.88 13.71 -12.41
N PRO A 95 25.77 14.71 -12.46
CA PRO A 95 26.76 14.97 -11.41
C PRO A 95 26.15 15.52 -10.11
N ARG A 96 24.88 15.91 -10.11
CA ARG A 96 24.16 16.34 -8.89
C ARG A 96 22.81 15.62 -8.80
N PRO A 97 22.66 14.64 -7.90
CA PRO A 97 21.34 14.13 -7.57
C PRO A 97 20.54 15.26 -6.91
N ALA A 98 19.42 15.64 -7.53
CA ALA A 98 18.45 16.52 -6.91
C ALA A 98 17.49 15.68 -6.06
N ALA A 99 17.18 16.15 -4.85
CA ALA A 99 16.04 15.62 -4.12
C ALA A 99 14.78 16.03 -4.89
N LEU A 100 14.15 15.06 -5.56
CA LEU A 100 12.96 15.31 -6.36
C LEU A 100 11.73 15.61 -5.48
N GLY A 101 11.78 15.22 -4.20
CA GLY A 101 10.62 15.26 -3.30
C GLY A 101 9.66 14.10 -3.58
N PRO A 102 8.45 14.13 -3.00
CA PRO A 102 7.45 13.09 -3.21
C PRO A 102 6.98 13.04 -4.66
N HIS A 103 6.97 11.84 -5.23
CA HIS A 103 6.48 11.58 -6.58
C HIS A 103 5.66 10.30 -6.63
N SER A 104 4.76 10.21 -7.61
CA SER A 104 4.01 9.00 -7.88
C SER A 104 4.95 7.88 -8.35
N ILE A 105 4.77 6.68 -7.80
CA ILE A 105 5.45 5.47 -8.28
C ILE A 105 5.15 5.20 -9.77
N LEU A 106 4.00 5.66 -10.27
CA LEU A 106 3.59 5.46 -11.65
C LEU A 106 4.45 6.28 -12.64
N SER A 107 5.18 7.30 -12.17
CA SER A 107 6.14 8.05 -12.98
C SER A 107 7.48 7.30 -13.19
N VAL A 108 7.75 6.25 -12.40
CA VAL A 108 9.02 5.49 -12.48
C VAL A 108 9.13 4.73 -13.80
N GLY A 109 8.08 4.02 -14.23
CA GLY A 109 8.07 3.28 -15.49
C GLY A 109 8.39 4.17 -16.69
N PRO A 110 7.64 5.26 -16.93
CA PRO A 110 7.95 6.24 -17.97
C PRO A 110 9.36 6.82 -17.88
N ALA A 111 9.89 7.05 -16.67
CA ALA A 111 11.26 7.53 -16.50
C ALA A 111 12.31 6.51 -17.02
N ILE A 112 12.06 5.21 -16.84
CA ILE A 112 12.90 4.13 -17.37
C ILE A 112 12.85 4.12 -18.91
N TYR A 113 11.68 4.26 -19.52
CA TYR A 113 11.57 4.37 -20.99
C TYR A 113 12.38 5.55 -21.53
N ARG A 114 12.22 6.74 -20.93
CA ARG A 114 12.98 7.93 -21.31
C ARG A 114 14.49 7.72 -21.16
N TYR A 115 14.93 7.05 -20.10
CA TYR A 115 16.34 6.73 -19.88
C TYR A 115 16.95 5.91 -21.03
N PHE A 116 16.22 4.92 -21.55
CA PHE A 116 16.68 4.10 -22.68
C PHE A 116 16.43 4.73 -24.05
N GLY A 117 15.93 5.97 -24.13
CA GLY A 117 15.58 6.62 -25.39
C GLY A 117 14.42 5.96 -26.12
N LEU A 118 13.55 5.25 -25.39
CA LEU A 118 12.39 4.56 -25.93
C LEU A 118 11.15 5.47 -25.84
N PRO A 119 10.19 5.32 -26.78
CA PRO A 119 8.91 6.01 -26.67
C PRO A 119 8.18 5.57 -25.40
N VAL A 120 7.66 6.53 -24.64
CA VAL A 120 6.82 6.23 -23.47
C VAL A 120 5.48 5.68 -23.97
N PRO A 121 5.01 4.52 -23.47
CA PRO A 121 3.73 3.97 -23.90
C PRO A 121 2.55 4.90 -23.57
N GLU A 122 1.57 4.98 -24.46
CA GLU A 122 0.38 5.84 -24.27
C GLU A 122 -0.46 5.45 -23.05
N PHE A 123 -0.42 4.18 -22.64
CA PHE A 123 -1.13 3.71 -21.44
C PHE A 123 -0.48 4.17 -20.13
N ALA A 124 0.69 4.81 -20.18
CA ALA A 124 1.36 5.34 -19.01
C ALA A 124 0.44 6.32 -18.26
N ALA A 125 0.22 6.05 -16.97
CA ALA A 125 -0.72 6.81 -16.17
C ALA A 125 -0.23 8.21 -15.77
N GLU A 126 1.08 8.43 -15.80
CA GLU A 126 1.77 9.64 -15.33
C GLU A 126 2.95 9.98 -16.24
N PRO A 127 3.42 11.24 -16.28
CA PRO A 127 4.63 11.61 -17.00
C PRO A 127 5.91 11.04 -16.34
N PRO A 128 7.04 10.95 -17.09
CA PRO A 128 8.32 10.53 -16.54
C PRO A 128 8.83 11.49 -15.46
N LEU A 129 9.53 10.94 -14.47
CA LEU A 129 10.22 11.72 -13.45
C LEU A 129 11.15 12.78 -14.08
N PRO A 130 11.23 14.00 -13.51
CA PRO A 130 12.06 15.09 -14.03
C PRO A 130 13.53 14.91 -13.63
N ILE A 131 14.11 13.77 -13.96
CA ILE A 131 15.50 13.40 -13.64
C ILE A 131 16.49 14.09 -14.58
N TRP A 132 16.05 14.47 -15.77
CA TRP A 132 16.87 15.02 -16.84
C TRP A 132 16.55 16.50 -17.03
N SER A 133 17.57 17.36 -17.00
CA SER A 133 17.49 18.66 -17.67
C SER A 133 17.74 18.44 -19.16
N GLU A 134 16.87 18.99 -20.02
CA GLU A 134 17.15 19.06 -21.46
C GLU A 134 18.35 19.95 -21.78
#